data_AF-A0A7Y6CUY3-F1
#
_entry.id   AF-A0A7Y6CUY3-F1
#
_cell.length_a   1.000
_cell.length_b   1.000
_cell.length_c   1.000
_cell.angle_alpha   90.00
_cell.angle_beta   90.00
_cell.angle_gamma   90.00
#
_symmetry.space_group_name_H-M   'P 1'
#
loop_
_entity.id
_entity.type
_entity.pdbx_description
1 polymer ?
#
loop_
_entity_poly.entity_id
_entity_poly.type
_entity_poly.pdbx_seq_one_letter_code
_entity_poly.pdbx_strand_id
1 'polypeptide(L)'
;MAELLTWLAKQLVDDPDAVRVETIEREDATVLELYVAPEDRGKVIGRQGRLARALRTSVRVGRVGKPHGVDGSFFVEGASEAPERFAKGATLLVDGLPAQIAASKRGAGGRPVIKLDRSVPRGATLAVRRDDLPEPGEDTYYVFQLVGLRVEEEGGRALGTVTEVQNGPANDTVELDSGLLLPLVEACVLDVDLEAKRIVVARGFADADE
;
A
#
# COMPACT_ATOMS: atom_id res chain seq x y z
N MET A 1 8.53 -5.74 -12.77
CA MET A 1 8.49 -6.48 -11.49
C MET A 1 8.72 -7.98 -11.69
N ALA A 2 8.02 -8.64 -12.62
CA ALA A 2 8.21 -10.06 -12.92
C ALA A 2 9.67 -10.44 -13.24
N GLU A 3 10.36 -9.66 -14.08
CA GLU A 3 11.77 -9.92 -14.42
C GLU A 3 12.71 -9.88 -13.21
N LEU A 4 12.51 -8.93 -12.30
CA LEU A 4 13.27 -8.82 -11.05
C LEU A 4 13.01 -10.04 -10.15
N LEU A 5 11.75 -10.46 -10.04
CA LEU A 5 11.36 -11.63 -9.27
C LEU A 5 11.98 -12.91 -9.83
N THR A 6 11.94 -13.09 -11.15
CA THR A 6 12.60 -14.21 -11.85
C THR A 6 14.10 -14.19 -11.60
N TRP A 7 14.75 -13.05 -11.76
CA TRP A 7 16.20 -12.93 -11.54
C TRP A 7 16.58 -13.26 -10.10
N LEU A 8 15.86 -12.72 -9.11
CA LEU A 8 16.09 -13.01 -7.70
C LEU A 8 15.87 -14.49 -7.36
N ALA A 9 14.76 -15.08 -7.83
CA ALA A 9 14.46 -16.48 -7.57
C ALA A 9 15.54 -17.40 -8.17
N LYS A 10 16.02 -17.14 -9.39
CA LYS A 10 17.10 -17.92 -10.03
C LYS A 10 18.42 -17.89 -9.26
N GLN A 11 18.68 -16.88 -8.44
CA GLN A 11 19.90 -16.81 -7.61
C GLN A 11 19.75 -17.55 -6.27
N LEU A 12 18.53 -17.97 -5.90
CA LEU A 12 18.20 -18.50 -4.58
C LEU A 12 17.93 -20.01 -4.58
N VAL A 13 17.58 -20.56 -5.73
CA VAL A 13 17.18 -21.96 -5.91
C VAL A 13 18.35 -22.80 -6.43
N ASP A 14 18.32 -24.11 -6.18
CA ASP A 14 19.32 -25.03 -6.78
C ASP A 14 18.99 -25.35 -8.23
N ASP A 15 17.71 -25.27 -8.64
CA ASP A 15 17.26 -25.45 -10.02
C ASP A 15 16.72 -24.12 -10.62
N PRO A 16 17.58 -23.30 -11.25
CA PRO A 16 17.17 -22.03 -11.88
C PRO A 16 16.26 -22.21 -13.10
N ASP A 17 16.26 -23.39 -13.73
CA ASP A 17 15.46 -23.65 -14.93
C ASP A 17 14.01 -23.98 -14.57
N ALA A 18 13.77 -24.48 -13.34
CA ALA A 18 12.44 -24.63 -12.76
C ALA A 18 11.78 -23.29 -12.34
N VAL A 19 12.50 -22.17 -12.38
CA VAL A 19 11.96 -20.85 -11.99
C VAL A 19 11.12 -20.27 -13.11
N ARG A 20 9.84 -20.01 -12.80
CA ARG A 20 8.91 -19.36 -13.72
C ARG A 20 8.04 -18.36 -12.96
N VAL A 21 7.83 -17.19 -13.53
CA VAL A 21 6.93 -16.17 -12.98
C VAL A 21 5.81 -15.94 -13.98
N GLU A 22 4.57 -16.07 -13.53
CA GLU A 22 3.39 -15.69 -14.28
C GLU A 22 2.81 -14.39 -13.74
N THR A 23 2.45 -13.49 -14.65
CA THR A 23 1.70 -12.28 -14.31
C THR A 23 0.24 -12.51 -14.62
N ILE A 24 -0.59 -12.31 -13.61
CA ILE A 24 -2.03 -12.43 -13.70
C ILE A 24 -2.62 -11.06 -13.40
N GLU A 25 -3.19 -10.44 -14.43
CA GLU A 25 -4.00 -9.25 -14.26
C GLU A 25 -5.36 -9.65 -13.65
N ARG A 26 -5.69 -9.06 -12.52
CA ARG A 26 -7.03 -9.07 -11.90
C ARG A 26 -7.58 -7.66 -11.92
N GLU A 27 -8.88 -7.54 -11.75
CA GLU A 27 -9.62 -6.26 -11.81
C GLU A 27 -8.99 -5.16 -10.92
N ASP A 28 -8.51 -5.53 -9.72
CA ASP A 28 -7.94 -4.58 -8.75
C ASP A 28 -6.44 -4.79 -8.45
N ALA A 29 -5.79 -5.77 -9.08
CA ALA A 29 -4.41 -6.11 -8.74
C ALA A 29 -3.69 -6.90 -9.83
N THR A 30 -2.40 -6.62 -9.99
CA THR A 30 -1.48 -7.50 -10.71
C THR A 30 -0.90 -8.53 -9.73
N VAL A 31 -1.23 -9.81 -9.93
CA VAL A 31 -0.73 -10.94 -9.14
C VAL A 31 0.47 -11.56 -9.86
N LEU A 32 1.58 -11.76 -9.15
CA LEU A 32 2.74 -12.47 -9.65
C LEU A 32 2.81 -13.86 -9.00
N GLU A 33 2.66 -14.91 -9.79
CA GLU A 33 2.80 -16.29 -9.34
C GLU A 33 4.21 -16.80 -9.63
N LEU A 34 5.00 -17.04 -8.58
CA LEU A 34 6.34 -17.61 -8.67
C LEU A 34 6.28 -19.12 -8.47
N TYR A 35 6.68 -19.85 -9.51
CA TYR A 35 6.85 -21.29 -9.55
C TYR A 35 8.33 -21.62 -9.41
N VAL A 36 8.65 -22.58 -8.54
CA VAL A 36 9.98 -23.13 -8.32
C VAL A 36 9.87 -24.64 -8.03
N ALA A 37 11.00 -25.35 -8.10
CA ALA A 37 11.06 -26.75 -7.69
C ALA A 37 10.56 -26.95 -6.24
N PRO A 38 9.81 -28.02 -5.93
CA PRO A 38 9.29 -28.27 -4.58
C PRO A 38 10.35 -28.22 -3.48
N GLU A 39 11.55 -28.68 -3.78
CA GLU A 39 12.71 -28.76 -2.90
C GLU A 39 13.29 -27.37 -2.58
N ASP A 40 13.14 -26.43 -3.52
CA ASP A 40 13.62 -25.05 -3.42
C ASP A 40 12.61 -24.09 -2.77
N ARG A 41 11.37 -24.55 -2.57
CA ARG A 41 10.29 -23.74 -1.99
C ARG A 41 10.68 -23.13 -0.63
N GLY A 42 11.41 -23.87 0.19
CA GLY A 42 11.90 -23.40 1.49
C GLY A 42 12.91 -22.25 1.39
N LYS A 43 13.72 -22.22 0.34
CA LYS A 43 14.74 -21.18 0.10
C LYS A 43 14.12 -19.89 -0.40
N VAL A 44 13.11 -20.01 -1.25
CA VAL A 44 12.35 -18.88 -1.82
C VAL A 44 11.44 -18.23 -0.79
N ILE A 45 10.79 -19.01 0.07
CA ILE A 45 10.00 -18.47 1.19
C ILE A 45 10.95 -17.89 2.26
N GLY A 46 12.06 -18.59 2.55
CA GLY A 46 13.02 -18.28 3.60
C GLY A 46 12.50 -18.62 5.01
N ARG A 47 13.39 -18.64 6.02
CA ARG A 47 12.97 -18.80 7.44
C ARG A 47 11.94 -17.71 7.78
N GLN A 48 10.77 -18.13 8.26
CA GLN A 48 9.63 -17.25 8.61
C GLN A 48 9.08 -16.40 7.44
N GLY A 49 9.26 -16.81 6.19
CA GLY A 49 8.70 -16.08 5.05
C GLY A 49 9.41 -14.76 4.74
N ARG A 50 10.58 -14.49 5.30
CA ARG A 50 11.32 -13.21 5.16
C ARG A 50 11.49 -12.77 3.72
N LEU A 51 11.72 -13.72 2.81
CA LEU A 51 12.08 -13.43 1.43
C LEU A 51 10.84 -13.22 0.56
N ALA A 52 9.79 -14.04 0.73
CA ALA A 52 8.46 -13.77 0.19
C ALA A 52 7.87 -12.44 0.71
N ARG A 53 8.11 -12.11 1.99
CA ARG A 53 7.70 -10.84 2.60
C ARG A 53 8.44 -9.64 2.03
N ALA A 54 9.66 -9.83 1.54
CA ALA A 54 10.42 -8.78 0.85
C ALA A 54 9.88 -8.46 -0.55
N LEU A 55 9.13 -9.39 -1.14
CA LEU A 55 8.52 -9.29 -2.47
C LEU A 55 7.07 -8.78 -2.42
N ARG A 56 6.54 -8.51 -1.22
CA ARG A 56 5.17 -8.02 -1.02
C ARG A 56 4.97 -6.60 -1.55
N THR A 57 3.73 -6.34 -1.96
CA THR A 57 3.21 -5.06 -2.43
C THR A 57 3.66 -3.90 -1.54
N SER A 58 4.23 -2.88 -2.17
CA SER A 58 4.69 -1.66 -1.51
C SER A 58 3.68 -0.54 -1.67
N VAL A 59 3.45 0.26 -0.63
CA VAL A 59 2.63 1.46 -0.68
C VAL A 59 3.53 2.67 -0.86
N ARG A 60 3.25 3.50 -1.88
CA ARG A 60 3.97 4.75 -2.11
C ARG A 60 3.69 5.71 -0.95
N VAL A 61 4.75 6.26 -0.37
CA VAL A 61 4.67 7.24 0.73
C VAL A 61 5.28 8.58 0.36
N GLY A 62 5.88 8.69 -0.82
CA GLY A 62 6.35 9.95 -1.37
C GLY A 62 7.38 9.76 -2.48
N ARG A 63 8.16 10.81 -2.71
CA ARG A 63 9.23 10.85 -3.70
C ARG A 63 10.41 11.67 -3.20
N VAL A 64 11.62 11.30 -3.61
CA VAL A 64 12.84 12.09 -3.34
C VAL A 64 12.73 13.44 -4.06
N GLY A 65 12.58 14.50 -3.28
CA GLY A 65 12.41 15.86 -3.78
C GLY A 65 13.71 16.65 -3.85
N LYS A 66 13.59 17.98 -3.74
CA LYS A 66 14.73 18.90 -3.81
C LYS A 66 15.76 18.63 -2.70
N PRO A 67 17.07 18.68 -3.02
CA PRO A 67 18.13 18.64 -2.01
C PRO A 67 17.95 19.74 -0.96
N HIS A 68 18.45 19.49 0.24
CA HIS A 68 18.40 20.40 1.37
C HIS A 68 19.74 20.40 2.11
N GLY A 69 20.51 21.48 1.96
CA GLY A 69 21.86 21.57 2.51
C GLY A 69 22.88 20.77 1.68
N VAL A 70 24.01 20.41 2.31
CA VAL A 70 25.17 19.77 1.66
C VAL A 70 25.44 18.35 2.16
N ASP A 71 24.66 17.87 3.12
CA ASP A 71 24.89 16.57 3.79
C ASP A 71 24.16 15.39 3.14
N GLY A 72 23.50 15.63 2.01
CA GLY A 72 22.69 14.65 1.28
C GLY A 72 21.22 14.58 1.72
N SER A 73 20.77 15.45 2.62
CA SER A 73 19.34 15.53 2.98
C SER A 73 18.49 16.06 1.82
N PHE A 74 17.22 15.68 1.77
CA PHE A 74 16.27 16.14 0.76
C PHE A 74 14.85 16.25 1.32
N PHE A 75 14.02 17.07 0.68
CA PHE A 75 12.59 17.15 1.00
C PHE A 75 11.86 15.93 0.43
N VAL A 76 10.89 15.41 1.17
CA VAL A 76 9.93 14.44 0.61
C VAL A 76 8.81 15.20 -0.12
N GLU A 77 8.59 14.82 -1.37
CA GLU A 77 7.47 15.31 -2.20
C GLU A 77 6.31 14.32 -2.13
N GLY A 78 5.06 14.83 -2.06
CA GLY A 78 3.87 13.99 -1.88
C GLY A 78 3.97 13.10 -0.64
N ALA A 79 4.53 13.65 0.45
CA ALA A 79 4.79 12.89 1.66
C ALA A 79 3.48 12.38 2.27
N SER A 80 3.47 11.11 2.67
CA SER A 80 2.40 10.53 3.49
C SER A 80 2.15 11.40 4.73
N GLU A 81 0.88 11.51 5.10
CA GLU A 81 0.44 12.28 6.28
C GLU A 81 0.84 11.62 7.61
N ALA A 82 1.33 10.38 7.57
CA ALA A 82 1.84 9.63 8.71
C ALA A 82 3.30 10.05 9.05
N PRO A 83 3.52 10.99 10.00
CA PRO A 83 4.83 11.59 10.24
C PRO A 83 5.91 10.61 10.69
N GLU A 84 5.54 9.56 11.42
CA GLU A 84 6.40 8.52 11.97
C GLU A 84 7.09 7.69 10.90
N ARG A 85 6.54 7.62 9.67
CA ARG A 85 7.18 6.96 8.52
C ARG A 85 8.52 7.54 8.16
N PHE A 86 8.70 8.82 8.46
CA PHE A 86 9.92 9.56 8.16
C PHE A 86 10.80 9.71 9.40
N ALA A 87 10.54 8.97 10.49
CA ALA A 87 11.38 9.02 11.68
C ALA A 87 12.79 8.46 11.41
N LYS A 88 13.77 8.98 12.16
CA LYS A 88 15.14 8.44 12.12
C LYS A 88 15.12 6.96 12.50
N GLY A 89 15.81 6.13 11.72
CA GLY A 89 15.88 4.68 11.90
C GLY A 89 14.84 3.89 11.12
N ALA A 90 13.77 4.53 10.61
CA ALA A 90 12.79 3.87 9.76
C ALA A 90 13.42 3.41 8.43
N THR A 91 12.86 2.34 7.85
CA THR A 91 13.29 1.81 6.55
C THR A 91 12.26 2.18 5.49
N LEU A 92 12.73 2.75 4.38
CA LEU A 92 11.94 2.99 3.18
C LEU A 92 12.45 2.09 2.05
N LEU A 93 11.56 1.73 1.13
CA LEU A 93 11.93 1.22 -0.18
C LEU A 93 12.11 2.41 -1.12
N VAL A 94 13.30 2.53 -1.70
CA VAL A 94 13.63 3.52 -2.72
C VAL A 94 13.72 2.81 -4.05
N ASP A 95 12.75 3.05 -4.93
CA ASP A 95 12.55 2.29 -6.18
C ASP A 95 12.65 0.76 -5.96
N GLY A 96 12.06 0.30 -4.86
CA GLY A 96 12.03 -1.12 -4.46
C GLY A 96 13.22 -1.60 -3.62
N LEU A 97 14.30 -0.81 -3.51
CA LEU A 97 15.48 -1.19 -2.73
C LEU A 97 15.47 -0.54 -1.34
N PRO A 98 15.69 -1.28 -0.24
CA PRO A 98 15.62 -0.74 1.12
C PRO A 98 16.71 0.30 1.39
N ALA A 99 16.38 1.37 2.11
CA ALA A 99 17.30 2.38 2.61
C ALA A 99 16.82 2.86 3.99
N GLN A 100 17.74 3.06 4.93
CA GLN A 100 17.41 3.54 6.27
C GLN A 100 17.48 5.05 6.37
N ILE A 101 16.56 5.65 7.11
CA ILE A 101 16.57 7.09 7.42
C ILE A 101 17.64 7.37 8.48
N ALA A 102 18.78 7.92 8.05
CA ALA A 102 19.90 8.28 8.91
C ALA A 102 19.63 9.56 9.72
N ALA A 103 18.86 10.50 9.17
CA ALA A 103 18.42 11.71 9.87
C ALA A 103 17.05 12.16 9.35
N SER A 104 16.29 12.80 10.23
CA SER A 104 14.97 13.35 9.91
C SER A 104 14.74 14.65 10.65
N LYS A 105 14.15 15.62 9.96
CA LYS A 105 13.72 16.91 10.52
C LYS A 105 12.53 17.46 9.76
N ARG A 106 11.95 18.53 10.29
CA ARG A 106 10.86 19.28 9.64
C ARG A 106 11.43 20.49 8.91
N GLY A 107 11.11 20.60 7.62
CA GLY A 107 11.40 21.78 6.81
C GLY A 107 10.26 22.79 6.82
N ALA A 108 10.34 23.78 5.93
CA ALA A 108 9.29 24.78 5.74
C ALA A 108 7.92 24.12 5.47
N GLY A 109 6.86 24.62 6.10
CA GLY A 109 5.50 24.10 5.96
C GLY A 109 5.32 22.69 6.54
N GLY A 110 6.14 22.27 7.52
CA GLY A 110 6.02 20.95 8.17
C GLY A 110 6.48 19.76 7.32
N ARG A 111 6.95 20.03 6.09
CA ARG A 111 7.36 18.99 5.14
C ARG A 111 8.54 18.16 5.67
N PRO A 112 8.52 16.82 5.55
CA PRO A 112 9.64 16.00 5.97
C PRO A 112 10.90 16.32 5.15
N VAL A 113 12.02 16.47 5.86
CA VAL A 113 13.36 16.52 5.30
C VAL A 113 14.15 15.37 5.88
N ILE A 114 14.57 14.44 5.04
CA ILE A 114 15.24 13.20 5.47
C ILE A 114 16.60 13.04 4.79
N LYS A 115 17.47 12.29 5.44
CA LYS A 115 18.72 11.77 4.88
C LYS A 115 18.66 10.26 4.94
N LEU A 116 19.02 9.61 3.84
CA LEU A 116 19.16 8.16 3.78
C LEU A 116 20.61 7.75 4.03
N ASP A 117 20.79 6.49 4.44
CA ASP A 117 22.08 5.82 4.63
C ASP A 117 22.89 5.63 3.33
N ARG A 118 22.25 5.84 2.18
CA ARG A 118 22.88 5.84 0.85
C ARG A 118 22.38 6.97 -0.03
N SER A 119 23.17 7.30 -1.06
CA SER A 119 22.77 8.24 -2.09
C SER A 119 21.64 7.67 -2.94
N VAL A 120 20.69 8.53 -3.33
CA VAL A 120 19.51 8.17 -4.12
C VAL A 120 19.21 9.26 -5.14
N PRO A 121 18.71 8.92 -6.33
CA PRO A 121 18.40 9.92 -7.35
C PRO A 121 17.16 10.74 -6.97
N ARG A 122 17.17 12.03 -7.33
CA ARG A 122 15.97 12.86 -7.26
C ARG A 122 14.87 12.24 -8.13
N GLY A 123 13.64 12.24 -7.62
CA GLY A 123 12.51 11.63 -8.30
C GLY A 123 12.29 10.15 -7.99
N ALA A 124 13.23 9.49 -7.30
CA ALA A 124 13.05 8.11 -6.85
C ALA A 124 11.79 7.98 -5.99
N THR A 125 11.05 6.89 -6.21
CA THR A 125 9.83 6.60 -5.45
C THR A 125 10.21 6.12 -4.05
N LEU A 126 9.58 6.70 -3.04
CA LEU A 126 9.67 6.26 -1.66
C LEU A 126 8.42 5.45 -1.34
N ALA A 127 8.61 4.25 -0.83
CA ALA A 127 7.52 3.36 -0.45
C ALA A 127 7.82 2.66 0.88
N VAL A 128 6.80 2.09 1.50
CA VAL A 128 6.92 1.16 2.63
C VAL A 128 6.31 -0.18 2.22
N ARG A 129 6.66 -1.26 2.89
CA ARG A 129 5.95 -2.54 2.68
C ARG A 129 4.55 -2.39 3.27
N ARG A 130 3.55 -2.98 2.62
CA ARG A 130 2.17 -3.01 3.13
C ARG A 130 2.10 -3.59 4.55
N ASP A 131 2.93 -4.59 4.85
CA ASP A 131 3.00 -5.20 6.19
C ASP A 131 3.63 -4.31 7.27
N ASP A 132 4.36 -3.27 6.87
CA ASP A 132 5.03 -2.34 7.79
C ASP A 132 4.17 -1.08 8.00
N LEU A 133 2.95 -1.05 7.47
CA LEU A 133 1.99 0.00 7.77
C LEU A 133 1.57 -0.15 9.25
N PRO A 134 1.54 0.95 10.03
CA PRO A 134 0.96 0.88 11.36
C PRO A 134 -0.49 0.42 11.25
N GLU A 135 -0.93 -0.35 12.23
CA GLU A 135 -2.35 -0.64 12.39
C GLU A 135 -3.10 0.70 12.43
N PRO A 136 -4.13 0.89 11.60
CA PRO A 136 -4.90 2.11 11.65
C PRO A 136 -5.57 2.21 13.03
N GLY A 137 -5.90 3.42 13.46
CA GLY A 137 -6.66 3.63 14.70
C GLY A 137 -8.02 2.95 14.64
N GLU A 138 -8.71 2.87 15.79
CA GLU A 138 -10.12 2.45 15.83
C GLU A 138 -10.93 3.29 14.82
N ASP A 139 -11.80 2.63 14.07
CA ASP A 139 -12.63 3.21 12.99
C ASP A 139 -11.87 3.93 11.87
N THR A 140 -10.57 3.66 11.74
CA THR A 140 -9.73 4.17 10.65
C THR A 140 -9.35 3.02 9.71
N TYR A 141 -9.34 3.28 8.40
CA TYR A 141 -9.01 2.28 7.40
C TYR A 141 -8.07 2.87 6.35
N TYR A 142 -7.16 2.05 5.84
CA TYR A 142 -6.47 2.39 4.61
C TYR A 142 -7.37 2.13 3.41
N VAL A 143 -7.35 3.02 2.42
CA VAL A 143 -8.14 2.89 1.18
C VAL A 143 -8.02 1.51 0.54
N PHE A 144 -6.82 0.94 0.47
CA PHE A 144 -6.60 -0.40 -0.12
C PHE A 144 -7.23 -1.56 0.67
N GLN A 145 -7.67 -1.32 1.91
CA GLN A 145 -8.42 -2.30 2.72
C GLN A 145 -9.91 -2.24 2.38
N LEU A 146 -10.40 -1.09 1.92
CA LEU A 146 -11.80 -0.86 1.58
C LEU A 146 -12.12 -1.24 0.13
N VAL A 147 -11.19 -1.04 -0.80
CA VAL A 147 -11.36 -1.47 -2.20
C VAL A 147 -11.58 -2.99 -2.27
N GLY A 148 -12.61 -3.40 -3.00
CA GLY A 148 -13.05 -4.79 -3.14
C GLY A 148 -13.99 -5.30 -2.03
N LEU A 149 -14.35 -4.48 -1.05
CA LEU A 149 -15.34 -4.85 -0.04
C LEU A 149 -16.77 -4.76 -0.62
N ARG A 150 -17.63 -5.71 -0.26
CA ARG A 150 -19.06 -5.68 -0.62
C ARG A 150 -19.79 -4.70 0.29
N VAL A 151 -20.63 -3.86 -0.27
CA VAL A 151 -21.42 -2.88 0.49
C VAL A 151 -22.88 -3.32 0.51
N GLU A 152 -23.44 -3.39 1.72
CA GLU A 152 -24.85 -3.69 1.97
C GLU A 152 -25.50 -2.62 2.83
N GLU A 153 -26.75 -2.29 2.55
CA GLU A 153 -27.55 -1.41 3.39
C GLU A 153 -28.13 -2.16 4.58
N GLU A 154 -28.37 -1.47 5.69
CA GLU A 154 -29.07 -1.97 6.86
C GLU A 154 -30.42 -2.61 6.46
N GLY A 155 -30.51 -3.93 6.63
CA GLY A 155 -31.62 -4.75 6.12
C GLY A 155 -31.20 -5.75 5.03
N GLY A 156 -29.94 -5.72 4.60
CA GLY A 156 -29.33 -6.73 3.72
C GLY A 156 -29.47 -6.45 2.22
N ARG A 157 -29.88 -5.23 1.81
CA ARG A 157 -29.92 -4.84 0.39
C ARG A 157 -28.48 -4.66 -0.09
N ALA A 158 -28.02 -5.51 -1.00
CA ALA A 158 -26.70 -5.35 -1.62
C ALA A 158 -26.67 -4.11 -2.51
N LEU A 159 -25.63 -3.28 -2.36
CA LEU A 159 -25.46 -2.02 -3.09
C LEU A 159 -24.36 -2.07 -4.15
N GLY A 160 -23.36 -2.93 -3.96
CA GLY A 160 -22.24 -3.09 -4.90
C GLY A 160 -20.94 -3.47 -4.20
N THR A 161 -19.84 -3.28 -4.91
CA THR A 161 -18.46 -3.50 -4.43
C THR A 161 -17.68 -2.20 -4.53
N VAL A 162 -16.86 -1.88 -3.52
CA VAL A 162 -16.01 -0.68 -3.55
C VAL A 162 -14.98 -0.78 -4.66
N THR A 163 -14.96 0.19 -5.57
CA THR A 163 -13.99 0.31 -6.66
C THR A 163 -12.91 1.34 -6.32
N GLU A 164 -13.29 2.45 -5.69
CA GLU A 164 -12.38 3.56 -5.37
C GLU A 164 -12.81 4.30 -4.10
N VAL A 165 -11.87 4.97 -3.44
CA VAL A 165 -12.14 5.96 -2.39
C VAL A 165 -11.53 7.28 -2.81
N GLN A 166 -12.37 8.30 -2.96
CA GLN A 166 -11.99 9.63 -3.40
C GLN A 166 -11.93 10.57 -2.20
N ASN A 167 -10.85 11.35 -2.08
CA ASN A 167 -10.76 12.39 -1.07
C ASN A 167 -11.63 13.59 -1.45
N GLY A 168 -12.69 13.83 -0.69
CA GLY A 168 -13.55 15.00 -0.85
C GLY A 168 -13.09 16.18 0.03
N PRO A 169 -13.59 17.40 -0.24
CA PRO A 169 -13.23 18.59 0.54
C PRO A 169 -13.79 18.59 1.97
N ALA A 170 -14.81 17.79 2.25
CA ALA A 170 -15.43 17.66 3.58
C ALA A 170 -15.26 16.25 4.16
N ASN A 171 -15.61 15.23 3.38
CA ASN A 171 -15.45 13.82 3.75
C ASN A 171 -14.95 13.04 2.54
N ASP A 172 -14.32 11.90 2.78
CA ASP A 172 -14.00 10.95 1.73
C ASP A 172 -15.27 10.29 1.20
N THR A 173 -15.27 9.89 -0.06
CA THR A 173 -16.41 9.25 -0.74
C THR A 173 -15.97 7.89 -1.27
N VAL A 174 -16.77 6.87 -0.97
CA VAL A 174 -16.62 5.51 -1.48
C VAL A 174 -17.43 5.39 -2.77
N GLU A 175 -16.79 4.96 -3.85
CA GLU A 175 -17.43 4.65 -5.12
C GLU A 175 -17.64 3.15 -5.26
N LEU A 176 -18.83 2.75 -5.72
CA LEU A 176 -19.19 1.35 -5.96
C LEU A 176 -19.21 1.03 -7.46
N ASP A 177 -19.05 -0.24 -7.79
CA ASP A 177 -19.23 -0.80 -9.15
C ASP A 177 -20.64 -0.54 -9.75
N SER A 178 -21.64 -0.32 -8.90
CA SER A 178 -22.99 0.10 -9.28
C SER A 178 -23.10 1.57 -9.70
N GLY A 179 -22.04 2.36 -9.50
CA GLY A 179 -22.00 3.80 -9.72
C GLY A 179 -22.50 4.63 -8.53
N LEU A 180 -22.87 3.99 -7.42
CA LEU A 180 -23.25 4.68 -6.19
C LEU A 180 -22.03 5.34 -5.53
N LEU A 181 -22.27 6.53 -4.98
CA LEU A 181 -21.28 7.30 -4.23
C LEU A 181 -21.78 7.46 -2.79
N LEU A 182 -21.05 6.89 -1.83
CA LEU A 182 -21.43 6.88 -0.42
C LEU A 182 -20.41 7.67 0.40
N PRO A 183 -20.83 8.61 1.27
CA PRO A 183 -19.89 9.34 2.11
C PRO A 183 -19.29 8.41 3.18
N LEU A 184 -17.97 8.44 3.34
CA LEU A 184 -17.24 7.69 4.38
C LEU A 184 -17.33 8.44 5.72
N VAL A 185 -18.53 8.45 6.32
CA VAL A 185 -18.84 9.10 7.60
C VAL A 185 -19.60 8.15 8.52
N GLU A 186 -19.48 8.33 9.84
CA GLU A 186 -20.15 7.49 10.85
C GLU A 186 -21.68 7.38 10.65
N ALA A 187 -22.32 8.44 10.15
CA ALA A 187 -23.75 8.43 9.88
C ALA A 187 -24.15 7.50 8.72
N CYS A 188 -23.23 7.25 7.79
CA CYS A 188 -23.46 6.38 6.63
C CYS A 188 -22.87 4.99 6.86
N VAL A 189 -21.65 4.87 7.40
CA VAL A 189 -20.95 3.59 7.57
C VAL A 189 -21.17 3.08 8.99
N LEU A 190 -21.95 2.01 9.13
CA LEU A 190 -22.33 1.43 10.41
C LEU A 190 -21.35 0.34 10.88
N ASP A 191 -20.77 -0.41 9.95
CA ASP A 191 -19.85 -1.52 10.24
C ASP A 191 -18.90 -1.76 9.06
N VAL A 192 -17.65 -2.10 9.37
CA VAL A 192 -16.65 -2.53 8.38
C VAL A 192 -15.99 -3.82 8.86
N ASP A 193 -16.32 -4.91 8.20
CA ASP A 193 -15.77 -6.23 8.47
C ASP A 193 -14.76 -6.60 7.38
N LEU A 194 -13.48 -6.41 7.69
CA LEU A 194 -12.37 -6.74 6.79
C LEU A 194 -12.21 -8.26 6.57
N GLU A 195 -12.66 -9.09 7.51
CA GLU A 195 -12.54 -10.54 7.43
C GLU A 195 -13.65 -11.13 6.54
N ALA A 196 -14.90 -10.72 6.75
CA ALA A 196 -16.04 -11.08 5.89
C ALA A 196 -16.06 -10.34 4.55
N LYS A 197 -15.15 -9.37 4.38
CA LYS A 197 -15.02 -8.47 3.25
C LYS A 197 -16.30 -7.68 2.94
N ARG A 198 -16.77 -6.92 3.93
CA ARG A 198 -18.10 -6.33 3.93
C ARG A 198 -18.15 -4.98 4.63
N ILE A 199 -18.95 -4.07 4.11
CA ILE A 199 -19.32 -2.79 4.74
C ILE A 199 -20.84 -2.75 4.86
N VAL A 200 -21.35 -2.39 6.04
CA VAL A 200 -22.77 -2.14 6.27
C VAL A 200 -23.00 -0.63 6.34
N VAL A 201 -23.96 -0.13 5.56
CA VAL A 201 -24.33 1.29 5.55
C VAL A 201 -25.75 1.54 6.04
N ALA A 202 -26.00 2.72 6.58
CA ALA A 202 -27.31 3.18 7.01
C ALA A 202 -28.24 3.38 5.80
N ARG A 203 -29.56 3.30 6.07
CA ARG A 203 -30.58 3.56 5.04
C ARG A 203 -30.59 5.01 4.57
N GLY A 204 -30.99 5.21 3.32
CA GLY A 204 -31.26 6.54 2.75
C GLY A 204 -30.04 7.26 2.17
N PHE A 205 -28.87 6.62 2.17
CA PHE A 205 -27.68 7.12 1.47
C PHE A 205 -27.52 6.53 0.06
N ALA A 206 -28.10 5.36 -0.18
CA ALA A 206 -28.02 4.65 -1.47
C ALA A 206 -29.06 5.12 -2.49
N ASP A 207 -30.08 5.85 -2.02
CA ASP A 207 -31.13 6.38 -2.87
C ASP A 207 -30.78 7.85 -3.16
N ALA A 208 -30.00 8.08 -4.23
CA ALA A 208 -29.69 9.42 -4.68
C ALA A 208 -31.00 10.09 -5.18
N ASP A 209 -31.46 11.11 -4.46
CA ASP A 209 -32.48 12.12 -4.78
C ASP A 209 -33.64 11.68 -5.73
N GLU A 210 -34.85 11.59 -5.17
CA GLU A 210 -36.05 12.11 -5.88
C GLU A 210 -36.00 13.64 -5.92
#